data_AF-A0A1R4EUF9-F1
#
_entry.id   AF-A0A1R4EUF9-F1
#
_cell.length_a   1.000
_cell.length_b   1.000
_cell.length_c   1.000
_cell.angle_alpha   90.00
_cell.angle_beta   90.00
_cell.angle_gamma   90.00
#
_symmetry.space_group_name_H-M   'P 1'
#
loop_
_entity.id
_entity.type
_entity.pdbx_description
1 polymer ?
#
loop_
_entity_poly.entity_id
_entity_poly.type
_entity_poly.pdbx_seq_one_letter_code
_entity_poly.pdbx_strand_id
1 'polypeptide(L)' 'MSEQEQFQRPRPEPEADAPGPAPTPAARAEQVSRVDDILDEIDSVLETNAQEFVQGFVQKGGQ' A
#
# COMPACT_ATOMS: atom_id res chain seq x y z
N MET A 1 -57.09 -17.35 -19.89
CA MET A 1 -56.01 -18.28 -20.26
C MET A 1 -54.76 -17.43 -20.33
N SER A 2 -54.19 -16.97 -19.21
CA SER A 2 -53.54 -17.70 -18.11
C SER A 2 -52.50 -18.69 -18.62
N GLU A 3 -51.25 -18.44 -18.20
CA GLU A 3 -50.13 -19.39 -18.16
C GLU A 3 -49.57 -19.70 -19.57
N GLN A 4 -48.30 -19.57 -19.93
CA GLN A 4 -46.99 -19.49 -19.27
C GLN A 4 -46.13 -18.66 -20.25
N GLU A 5 -45.11 -17.90 -19.88
CA GLU A 5 -43.79 -18.40 -19.53
C GLU A 5 -43.03 -17.18 -18.98
N GLN A 6 -43.01 -17.04 -17.66
CA GLN A 6 -41.93 -16.30 -17.00
C GLN A 6 -40.67 -17.16 -17.11
N PHE A 7 -40.10 -17.23 -18.32
CA PHE A 7 -38.81 -17.85 -18.53
C PHE A 7 -37.80 -17.02 -17.75
N GLN A 8 -37.20 -17.67 -16.76
CA GLN A 8 -36.49 -17.07 -15.66
C GLN A 8 -35.39 -16.16 -16.19
N ARG A 9 -35.38 -14.90 -15.73
CA ARG A 9 -34.19 -14.05 -15.88
C ARG A 9 -33.02 -14.82 -15.26
N PRO A 10 -31.91 -15.04 -15.98
CA PRO A 10 -30.75 -15.67 -15.40
C PRO A 10 -30.36 -14.84 -14.18
N ARG A 11 -30.30 -15.50 -13.03
CA ARG A 11 -29.78 -14.91 -11.81
C ARG A 11 -28.35 -14.47 -12.12
N PRO A 12 -27.97 -13.20 -11.89
CA PRO A 12 -26.57 -12.81 -12.05
C PRO A 12 -25.75 -13.68 -11.10
N GLU A 13 -24.89 -14.51 -11.69
CA GLU A 13 -23.86 -15.24 -10.97
C GLU A 13 -23.00 -14.22 -10.23
N PRO A 14 -22.56 -14.49 -8.99
CA PRO A 14 -21.61 -13.61 -8.33
C PRO A 14 -20.37 -13.53 -9.22
N GLU A 15 -20.08 -12.32 -9.70
CA GLU A 15 -18.88 -12.01 -10.46
C GLU A 15 -17.70 -12.58 -9.69
N ALA A 16 -17.06 -13.60 -10.26
CA ALA A 16 -15.90 -14.23 -9.66
C ALA A 16 -14.84 -13.15 -9.41
N ASP A 17 -14.07 -13.33 -8.33
CA ASP A 17 -12.94 -12.52 -7.87
C ASP A 17 -11.87 -12.38 -8.96
N ALA A 18 -12.19 -11.63 -10.02
CA ALA A 18 -11.26 -11.28 -11.07
C ALA A 18 -10.35 -10.19 -10.51
N PRO A 19 -9.03 -10.29 -10.70
CA PRO A 19 -8.14 -9.22 -10.30
C PRO A 19 -8.61 -7.92 -10.95
N GLY A 20 -8.78 -6.89 -10.12
CA GLY A 20 -9.21 -5.58 -10.57
C GLY A 20 -8.28 -4.99 -11.64
N PRO A 21 -8.70 -3.92 -12.33
CA PRO A 21 -7.91 -3.31 -13.37
C PRO A 21 -6.52 -2.90 -12.85
N ALA A 22 -5.50 -3.15 -13.67
CA ALA A 22 -4.13 -2.75 -13.34
C ALA A 22 -4.05 -1.22 -13.14
N PRO A 23 -3.20 -0.74 -12.21
CA PRO A 23 -3.05 0.69 -11.96
C PRO A 23 -2.54 1.42 -13.21
N THR A 24 -3.01 2.65 -13.39
CA THR A 24 -2.54 3.51 -14.48
C THR A 24 -1.08 3.92 -14.26
N PRO A 25 -0.34 4.32 -15.32
CA PRO A 25 1.02 4.85 -15.16
C PRO A 25 1.10 6.04 -14.19
N ALA A 26 0.07 6.91 -14.17
CA ALA A 26 -0.02 8.02 -13.23
C ALA A 26 -0.14 7.54 -11.78
N ALA A 27 -1.05 6.60 -11.50
CA ALA A 27 -1.21 6.02 -10.16
C ALA A 27 0.07 5.32 -9.68
N ARG A 28 0.82 4.70 -10.59
CA ARG A 28 2.13 4.10 -10.29
C ARG A 28 3.19 5.16 -9.98
N ALA A 29 3.23 6.25 -10.73
CA ALA A 29 4.16 7.35 -10.48
C ALA A 29 3.90 8.02 -9.12
N GLU A 30 2.63 8.22 -8.76
CA GLU A 30 2.26 8.72 -7.43
C GLU A 30 2.70 7.78 -6.31
N GLN A 31 2.57 6.46 -6.49
CA GLN A 31 3.06 5.48 -5.52
C GLN A 31 4.58 5.54 -5.37
N VAL A 32 5.32 5.67 -6.47
CA VAL A 32 6.79 5.81 -6.42
C VAL A 32 7.19 7.06 -5.66
N SER A 33 6.57 8.22 -5.96
CA SER A 33 6.84 9.46 -5.23
C SER A 33 6.60 9.32 -3.73
N ARG A 34 5.51 8.67 -3.32
CA ARG A 34 5.25 8.42 -1.89
C ARG A 34 6.27 7.49 -1.25
N VAL A 35 6.80 6.53 -2.01
CA VAL A 35 7.87 5.67 -1.51
C VAL A 35 9.13 6.50 -1.30
N ASP A 36 9.48 7.37 -2.25
CA ASP A 36 10.64 8.26 -2.11
C ASP A 36 10.49 9.17 -0.88
N ASP A 37 9.32 9.77 -0.65
CA ASP A 37 9.04 10.58 0.53
C ASP A 37 9.24 9.79 1.86
N ILE A 38 8.82 8.53 1.89
CA ILE A 38 9.02 7.64 3.06
C ILE A 38 10.49 7.30 3.24
N LEU A 39 11.24 7.08 2.17
CA LEU A 39 12.67 6.80 2.25
C LEU A 39 13.44 7.99 2.81
N ASP A 40 13.10 9.21 2.39
CA ASP A 40 13.68 10.44 2.94
C ASP A 40 13.37 10.59 4.44
N GLU A 41 12.15 10.26 4.88
CA GLU A 41 11.78 10.24 6.30
C GLU A 41 12.59 9.20 7.09
N ILE A 42 12.76 7.99 6.55
CA ILE A 42 13.57 6.94 7.17
C ILE A 42 15.01 7.41 7.35
N ASP A 43 15.61 8.03 6.33
CA ASP A 43 16.98 8.53 6.40
C ASP A 43 17.15 9.59 7.51
N SER A 44 16.19 10.51 7.64
CA SER A 44 16.20 11.52 8.71
C SER A 44 16.09 10.91 10.11
N VAL A 45 15.23 9.91 10.30
CA VAL A 45 15.07 9.20 11.58
C VAL A 45 16.34 8.42 11.91
N LEU A 46 16.94 7.74 10.92
CA LEU A 46 18.18 7.00 11.11
C LEU A 46 19.35 7.91 11.48
N GLU A 47 19.48 9.08 10.86
CA GLU A 47 20.51 10.06 11.20
C GLU A 47 20.37 10.54 12.65
N THR A 48 19.16 10.93 13.05
CA THR A 48 18.87 11.39 14.41
C THR A 48 19.14 10.28 15.43
N ASN A 49 18.66 9.06 15.17
CA ASN A 49 18.85 7.92 16.06
C ASN A 49 20.32 7.52 16.17
N ALA A 50 21.07 7.51 15.07
CA ALA A 50 22.49 7.20 15.06
C ALA A 50 23.30 8.23 15.84
N GLN A 51 22.96 9.53 15.72
CA GLN A 51 23.61 10.58 16.50
C GLN A 51 23.40 10.34 18.01
N GLU A 52 22.17 10.07 18.44
CA GLU A 52 21.86 9.75 19.84
C GLU A 52 22.59 8.51 20.33
N PHE A 53 22.64 7.46 19.51
CA PHE A 53 23.36 6.23 19.82
C PHE A 53 24.85 6.48 20.09
N VAL A 54 25.52 7.23 19.19
CA VAL A 54 26.94 7.55 19.33
C VAL A 54 27.19 8.44 20.56
N GLN A 55 26.37 9.47 20.77
CA GLN A 55 26.49 10.34 21.94
C GLN A 55 26.32 9.54 23.24
N GLY A 56 25.30 8.69 23.31
CA GLY A 56 25.05 7.83 24.46
C GLY A 56 26.17 6.81 24.69
N PHE A 57 26.77 6.29 23.63
CA PHE A 57 27.92 5.38 23.71
C PHE A 57 29.16 6.07 24.30
N VAL A 58 29.49 7.28 23.82
CA VAL A 58 30.62 8.06 24.33
C VAL A 58 30.41 8.47 25.79
N GLN A 59 29.21 8.93 26.15
CA GLN A 59 28.89 9.34 27.53
C GLN A 59 28.99 8.19 28.54
N LYS A 60 28.68 6.96 28.12
CA LYS A 60 28.79 5.76 28.97
C LYS A 60 30.25 5.29 29.12
N GLY A 61 31.22 6.04 28.59
CA GLY A 61 32.62 5.67 28.63
C GLY A 61 32.86 4.42 27.80
N GLY A 62 32.45 4.48 26.52
CA GLY A 62 32.48 3.39 25.54
C GLY A 62 33.60 2.38 25.79
N GLN A 63 33.24 1.09 25.75
CA GLN A 63 34.10 -0.04 26.15
C GLN A 63 35.53 0.07 25.63
#